data_AF-A0A7C1ZN93-F1
#
_entry.id   AF-A0A7C1ZN93-F1
#
_cell.length_a   1.000
_cell.length_b   1.000
_cell.length_c   1.000
_cell.angle_alpha   90.00
_cell.angle_beta   90.00
_cell.angle_gamma   90.00
#
_symmetry.space_group_name_H-M   'P 1'
#
loop_
_entity.id
_entity.type
_entity.pdbx_description
1 polymer ?
#
loop_
_entity_poly.entity_id
_entity_poly.type
_entity_poly.pdbx_seq_one_letter_code
_entity_poly.pdbx_strand_id
1 'polypeptide(L)'
;MSPKNNIHSQHLLTLIGQQVIYHQQQCVIIEVLDDKELVLQALEQDQNIQANQYGEGHRNVPVIYTLPAFDAEGNLHAELIAAGLADLLSQQASDLD
;
A
#
# COMPACT_ATOMS: atom_id res chain seq x y z
N MET A 1 -7.74 -8.80 24.96
CA MET A 1 -8.01 -9.81 23.91
C MET A 1 -7.05 -9.50 22.78
N SER A 2 -6.06 -10.36 22.55
CA SER A 2 -5.08 -10.12 21.49
C SER A 2 -5.66 -10.65 20.18
N PRO A 3 -5.66 -9.86 19.10
CA PRO A 3 -6.07 -10.35 17.80
C PRO A 3 -5.21 -11.55 17.38
N LYS A 4 -5.88 -12.67 17.08
CA LYS A 4 -5.25 -13.91 16.61
C LYS A 4 -4.98 -13.78 15.12
N ASN A 5 -3.93 -13.08 14.75
CA ASN A 5 -3.35 -13.26 13.44
C ASN A 5 -1.83 -13.16 13.56
N ASN A 6 -1.15 -14.27 13.34
CA ASN A 6 0.31 -14.36 13.33
C ASN A 6 0.89 -13.77 12.03
N ILE A 7 0.25 -12.75 11.43
CA ILE A 7 0.93 -11.93 10.43
C ILE A 7 1.87 -11.04 11.23
N HIS A 8 3.08 -11.55 11.45
CA HIS A 8 4.14 -10.79 12.09
C HIS A 8 4.39 -9.51 11.30
N SER A 9 4.72 -8.43 11.99
CA SER A 9 5.08 -7.15 11.37
C SER A 9 6.17 -7.29 10.30
N GLN A 10 7.07 -8.27 10.46
CA GLN A 10 8.03 -8.67 9.44
C GLN A 10 7.40 -8.98 8.07
N HIS A 11 6.21 -9.60 8.02
CA HIS A 11 5.50 -9.87 6.77
C HIS A 11 4.88 -8.62 6.14
N LEU A 12 4.62 -7.57 6.93
CA LEU A 12 4.18 -6.29 6.35
C LEU A 12 5.36 -5.58 5.68
N LEU A 13 6.56 -5.67 6.27
CA LEU A 13 7.76 -5.07 5.70
C LEU A 13 8.14 -5.68 4.34
N THR A 14 7.81 -6.95 4.08
CA THR A 14 8.05 -7.58 2.77
C THR A 14 7.15 -7.03 1.67
N LEU A 15 6.08 -6.31 2.03
CA LEU A 15 5.19 -5.65 1.09
C LEU A 15 5.75 -4.32 0.57
N ILE A 16 6.77 -3.75 1.22
CA ILE A 16 7.42 -2.52 0.75
C ILE A 16 7.99 -2.78 -0.66
N GLY A 17 7.65 -1.89 -1.60
CA GLY A 17 8.00 -1.98 -3.01
C GLY A 17 6.97 -2.74 -3.87
N GLN A 18 5.98 -3.41 -3.27
CA GLN A 18 4.91 -4.08 -4.01
C GLN A 18 3.92 -3.07 -4.58
N GLN A 19 3.45 -3.35 -5.80
CA GLN A 19 2.46 -2.53 -6.49
C GLN A 19 1.06 -3.10 -6.28
N VAL A 20 0.11 -2.22 -6.01
CA VAL A 20 -1.26 -2.55 -5.64
C VAL A 20 -2.22 -1.58 -6.31
N ILE A 21 -3.48 -1.98 -6.50
CA ILE A 21 -4.51 -1.08 -7.04
C ILE A 21 -5.34 -0.55 -5.88
N TYR A 22 -5.24 0.75 -5.60
CA TYR A 22 -5.98 1.38 -4.51
C TYR A 22 -6.74 2.60 -5.06
N HIS A 23 -8.04 2.72 -4.76
CA HIS A 23 -8.95 3.72 -5.38
C HIS A 23 -8.88 3.79 -6.91
N GLN A 24 -8.78 2.64 -7.59
CA GLN A 24 -8.63 2.56 -9.06
C GLN A 24 -7.33 3.20 -9.59
N GLN A 25 -6.37 3.50 -8.72
CA GLN A 25 -5.06 4.03 -9.08
C GLN A 25 -3.98 3.00 -8.73
N GLN A 26 -2.99 2.91 -9.61
CA GLN A 26 -1.82 2.09 -9.33
C GLN A 26 -0.99 2.77 -8.25
N CYS A 27 -0.71 2.05 -7.18
CA CYS A 27 0.05 2.54 -6.04
C CYS A 27 1.22 1.59 -5.75
N VAL A 28 2.24 2.10 -5.09
CA VAL A 28 3.34 1.30 -4.53
C VAL A 28 3.39 1.49 -3.03
N ILE A 29 3.62 0.41 -2.29
CA ILE A 29 3.81 0.49 -0.85
C ILE A 29 5.23 0.99 -0.59
N ILE A 30 5.36 2.11 0.12
CA ILE A 30 6.67 2.76 0.36
C ILE A 30 7.16 2.63 1.79
N GLU A 31 6.25 2.41 2.74
CA GLU A 31 6.58 2.39 4.17
C GLU A 31 5.52 1.63 4.97
N VAL A 32 5.94 1.13 6.14
CA VAL A 32 5.06 0.57 7.17
C VAL A 32 5.25 1.37 8.45
N LEU A 33 4.16 1.93 9.01
CA LEU A 33 4.20 2.72 10.24
C LEU A 33 3.69 1.89 11.42
N ASP A 34 4.39 2.02 12.56
CA ASP A 34 4.06 1.35 13.83
C ASP A 34 3.73 -0.14 13.69
N ASP A 35 4.30 -0.82 12.68
CA ASP A 35 4.01 -2.23 12.36
C ASP A 35 2.53 -2.54 12.09
N LYS A 36 1.71 -1.52 11.81
CA LYS A 36 0.23 -1.64 11.74
C LYS A 36 -0.43 -0.82 10.65
N GLU A 37 0.29 0.08 9.98
CA GLU A 37 -0.25 0.89 8.88
C GLU A 37 0.67 0.79 7.66
N LEU A 38 0.08 0.79 6.47
CA LEU A 38 0.79 0.78 5.20
C LEU A 38 0.67 2.16 4.56
N VAL A 39 1.80 2.67 4.06
CA VAL A 39 1.87 3.91 3.30
C VAL A 39 1.99 3.57 1.83
N LEU A 40 1.01 4.01 1.04
CA LEU A 40 0.93 3.80 -0.39
C LEU A 40 1.17 5.12 -1.10
N GLN A 41 2.04 5.11 -2.09
CA GLN A 41 2.23 6.22 -3.01
C GLN A 41 1.54 5.92 -4.33
N ALA A 42 0.65 6.79 -4.77
CA ALA A 42 0.08 6.72 -6.10
C ALA A 42 1.20 6.86 -7.14
N LEU A 43 1.29 5.89 -8.04
CA LEU A 43 2.09 6.00 -9.25
C LEU A 43 1.29 6.88 -10.21
N GLU A 44 1.82 8.06 -10.55
CA GLU A 44 1.17 8.93 -11.52
C GLU A 44 1.01 8.17 -12.85
N GLN A 45 -0.24 7.96 -13.28
CA GLN A 45 -0.51 7.58 -14.66
C GLN A 45 -0.38 8.83 -15.52
N ASP A 46 0.85 9.21 -15.87
CA ASP A 46 1.22 10.17 -16.93
C ASP A 46 0.05 11.06 -17.43
N GLN A 47 -0.53 11.86 -16.54
CA GLN A 47 -1.54 12.83 -16.96
C GLN A 47 -0.80 14.08 -17.34
N ASN A 48 -0.28 13.99 -18.57
CA ASN A 48 -0.23 15.08 -19.52
C ASN A 48 0.33 16.36 -18.88
N ILE A 49 1.66 16.43 -18.83
CA ILE A 49 2.40 17.68 -18.67
C ILE A 49 2.01 18.60 -19.84
N GLN A 50 0.86 19.27 -19.73
CA GLN A 50 0.53 20.42 -20.54
C GLN A 50 1.42 21.54 -20.01
N ALA A 51 2.46 21.86 -20.76
CA ALA A 51 3.29 23.03 -20.52
C ALA A 51 2.39 24.28 -20.54
N ASN A 52 2.02 24.80 -19.36
CA ASN A 52 1.53 26.16 -19.30
C ASN A 52 2.72 27.08 -19.62
N GLN A 53 2.48 28.10 -20.43
CA GLN A 53 3.51 28.90 -21.10
C GLN A 53 4.18 29.92 -20.15
N TYR A 54 3.92 29.77 -18.85
CA TYR A 54 4.23 30.73 -17.79
C TYR A 54 5.21 30.19 -16.74
N GLY A 55 5.76 28.98 -16.92
CA GLY A 55 6.95 28.54 -16.16
C GLY A 55 6.70 28.28 -14.68
N GLU A 56 5.45 28.10 -14.24
CA GLU A 56 5.18 27.56 -12.92
C GLU A 56 5.32 26.04 -12.99
N GLY A 57 6.52 25.56 -12.63
CA GLY A 57 6.77 24.14 -12.43
C GLY A 57 5.91 23.63 -11.29
N HIS A 58 4.66 23.26 -11.59
CA HIS A 58 3.83 22.50 -10.69
C HIS A 58 4.48 21.13 -10.57
N ARG A 59 5.38 20.99 -9.58
CA ARG A 59 5.81 19.67 -9.14
C ARG A 59 4.55 19.01 -8.60
N ASN A 60 3.97 18.09 -9.36
CA ASN A 60 2.92 17.26 -8.82
C ASN A 60 3.50 16.52 -7.62
N VAL A 61 2.94 16.78 -6.44
CA VAL A 61 3.25 16.01 -5.25
C VAL A 61 2.50 14.69 -5.40
N PRO A 62 3.18 13.53 -5.36
CA PRO A 62 2.51 12.26 -5.48
C PRO A 62 1.52 12.08 -4.33
N VAL A 63 0.34 11.54 -4.65
CA VAL A 63 -0.70 11.30 -3.64
C VAL A 63 -0.23 10.17 -2.72
N ILE A 64 -0.30 10.41 -1.41
CA ILE A 64 0.04 9.43 -0.38
C ILE A 64 -1.24 9.00 0.34
N TYR A 65 -1.41 7.69 0.49
CA TYR A 65 -2.46 7.08 1.29
C TYR A 65 -1.85 6.35 2.48
N THR A 66 -2.50 6.44 3.64
CA THR A 66 -2.17 5.66 4.82
C THR A 66 -3.39 4.85 5.19
N LEU A 67 -3.25 3.52 5.26
CA LEU A 67 -4.32 2.64 5.66
C LEU A 67 -3.86 1.61 6.69
N PRO A 68 -4.73 1.25 7.65
CA PRO A 68 -4.41 0.23 8.63
C PRO A 68 -4.22 -1.13 7.94
N ALA A 69 -3.21 -1.87 8.39
CA ALA A 69 -2.94 -3.25 8.01
C ALA A 69 -4.05 -4.19 8.49
N PHE A 70 -4.61 -3.92 9.67
CA PHE A 70 -5.57 -4.80 10.32
C PHE A 70 -6.87 -4.08 10.72
N ASP A 71 -7.97 -4.81 10.76
CA ASP A 71 -9.24 -4.37 11.35
C ASP A 71 -9.20 -4.45 12.89
N ALA A 72 -10.30 -4.08 13.55
CA ALA A 72 -10.39 -4.08 15.02
C ALA A 72 -10.34 -5.50 15.61
N GLU A 73 -10.65 -6.51 14.80
CA GLU A 73 -10.67 -7.93 15.09
C GLU A 73 -9.31 -8.60 14.86
N GLY A 74 -8.37 -7.92 14.18
CA GLY A 74 -7.04 -8.41 13.84
C GLY A 74 -6.89 -9.05 12.48
N ASN A 75 -7.92 -9.04 11.65
CA ASN A 75 -7.84 -9.57 10.29
C ASN A 75 -7.26 -8.51 9.36
N LEU A 76 -6.75 -8.94 8.20
CA LEU A 76 -6.27 -8.01 7.17
C LEU A 76 -7.40 -7.05 6.80
N HIS A 77 -7.11 -5.75 6.77
CA HIS A 77 -8.11 -4.73 6.50
C HIS A 77 -8.77 -4.96 5.12
N ALA A 78 -10.09 -4.77 5.03
CA ALA A 78 -10.85 -5.05 3.81
C ALA A 78 -10.33 -4.27 2.58
N GLU A 79 -9.82 -3.06 2.81
CA GLU A 79 -9.22 -2.24 1.75
C GLU A 79 -7.92 -2.83 1.20
N LEU A 80 -7.13 -3.53 2.03
CA LEU A 80 -5.93 -4.23 1.56
C LEU A 80 -6.28 -5.48 0.77
N ILE A 81 -7.32 -6.20 1.20
CA ILE A 81 -7.87 -7.32 0.44
C ILE A 81 -8.36 -6.82 -0.93
N ALA A 82 -9.13 -5.74 -0.95
CA ALA A 82 -9.63 -5.13 -2.19
C ALA A 82 -8.49 -4.61 -3.08
N ALA A 83 -7.36 -4.20 -2.50
CA ALA A 83 -6.17 -3.79 -3.22
C ALA A 83 -5.32 -4.95 -3.79
N GLY A 84 -5.73 -6.21 -3.56
CA GLY A 84 -5.08 -7.41 -4.07
C GLY A 84 -3.91 -7.91 -3.20
N LEU A 85 -3.73 -7.38 -2.00
CA LEU A 85 -2.64 -7.80 -1.11
C LEU A 85 -2.83 -9.17 -0.48
N ALA A 86 -4.08 -9.64 -0.38
CA ALA A 86 -4.38 -10.95 0.19
C ALA A 86 -3.65 -12.08 -0.56
N ASP A 87 -3.58 -11.99 -1.89
CA ASP A 87 -2.89 -12.97 -2.73
C ASP A 87 -1.36 -12.93 -2.55
N LEU A 88 -0.80 -11.73 -2.42
CA LEU A 88 0.64 -11.52 -2.21
C LEU A 88 1.10 -12.10 -0.87
N LEU A 89 0.33 -11.84 0.20
CA LEU A 89 0.60 -12.39 1.53
C LEU A 89 0.46 -13.92 1.58
N SER A 90 -0.49 -14.48 0.82
CA SER A 90 -0.71 -15.93 0.75
C SER A 90 0.42 -16.67 0.02
N GLN A 91 1.02 -16.04 -0.99
CA GLN A 91 2.17 -16.60 -1.72
C GLN A 91 3.43 -16.67 -0.86
N GLN A 92 3.68 -15.65 -0.03
CA GLN A 92 4.87 -15.63 0.82
C GLN A 92 4.81 -16.60 2.02
N ALA A 93 3.61 -16.96 2.48
CA ALA A 93 3.44 -17.98 3.52
C ALA A 93 3.78 -19.40 3.05
N SER A 94 3.88 -19.62 1.73
CA SER A 94 4.18 -20.93 1.13
C SER A 94 5.67 -21.13 0.83
N ASP A 95 6.49 -20.08 0.89
CA ASP A 95 7.94 -20.11 0.63
C ASP A 95 8.77 -20.32 1.93
N LEU A 96 8.10 -20.57 3.06
CA LEU A 96 8.72 -20.80 4.37
C LEU A 96 8.55 -22.23 4.90
N ASP A 97 8.34 -23.21 4.00
CA ASP A 97 8.34 -24.65 4.31
C ASP A 97 9.61 -25.35 3.79
#